data_AF-A0A2H3E838-F1
#
_entry.id   AF-A0A2H3E838-F1
#
_cell.length_a   1.000
_cell.length_b   1.000
_cell.length_c   1.000
_cell.angle_alpha   90.00
_cell.angle_beta   90.00
_cell.angle_gamma   90.00
#
_symmetry.space_group_name_H-M   'P 1'
#
loop_
_entity.id
_entity.type
_entity.pdbx_description
1 polymer ?
#
loop_
_entity_poly.entity_id
_entity_poly.type
_entity_poly.pdbx_seq_one_letter_code
_entity_poly.pdbx_strand_id
1 'polypeptide(L)'
;MLHQCVDTSQKDWVEKLPTIEFAINSACSESTGYAPFMLNSGRLPCSMIWNSNADKEFPSVRNFARLRRMAIMSAHDSILDAC
;
A
#
# COMPACT_ATOMS: atom_id res chain seq x y z
N MET A 1 -0.92 3.70 -23.81
CA MET A 1 -0.97 4.18 -22.41
C MET A 1 -0.36 5.55 -22.24
N LEU A 2 0.95 5.78 -22.44
CA LEU A 2 1.54 7.09 -22.12
C LEU A 2 0.84 8.27 -22.82
N HIS A 3 0.67 8.21 -24.15
CA HIS A 3 -0.05 9.24 -24.91
C HIS A 3 -1.53 9.41 -24.50
N GLN A 4 -2.14 8.42 -23.86
CA GLN A 4 -3.53 8.50 -23.38
C GLN A 4 -3.63 9.16 -22.00
N CYS A 5 -2.53 9.24 -21.27
CA CYS A 5 -2.47 9.74 -19.89
C CYS A 5 -1.84 11.13 -19.77
N VAL A 6 -1.31 11.65 -20.87
CA VAL A 6 -0.60 12.94 -20.98
C VAL A 6 -1.53 13.95 -21.65
N ASP A 7 -1.44 15.21 -21.23
CA ASP A 7 -2.24 16.30 -21.80
C ASP A 7 -1.92 16.53 -23.28
N THR A 8 -2.84 17.18 -24.00
CA THR A 8 -2.66 17.56 -25.42
C THR A 8 -1.39 18.38 -25.67
N SER A 9 -0.92 19.14 -24.68
CA SER A 9 0.32 19.92 -24.75
C SER A 9 1.60 19.06 -24.63
N GLN A 10 1.48 17.79 -24.23
CA GLN A 10 2.58 16.84 -24.03
C GLN A 10 3.69 17.31 -23.08
N LYS A 11 3.37 18.20 -22.12
CA LYS A 11 4.36 18.77 -21.19
C LYS A 11 4.35 18.12 -19.80
N ASP A 12 3.27 17.43 -19.45
CA ASP A 12 3.07 16.83 -18.12
C ASP A 12 3.53 15.37 -18.02
N TRP A 13 4.12 14.81 -19.09
CA TRP A 13 4.49 13.39 -19.14
C TRP A 13 5.41 12.96 -18.00
N VAL A 14 6.32 13.82 -17.56
CA VAL A 14 7.23 13.53 -16.43
C VAL A 14 6.45 13.34 -15.13
N GLU A 15 5.44 14.16 -14.88
CA GLU A 15 4.59 14.06 -13.68
C GLU A 15 3.69 12.82 -13.73
N LYS A 16 3.27 12.40 -14.92
CA LYS A 16 2.41 11.22 -15.12
C LYS A 16 3.17 9.91 -15.06
N LEU A 17 4.47 9.90 -15.35
CA LEU A 17 5.28 8.69 -15.45
C LEU A 17 5.16 7.75 -14.24
N PRO A 18 5.29 8.20 -12.98
CA PRO A 18 5.20 7.31 -11.82
C PRO A 18 3.84 6.59 -11.74
N THR A 19 2.76 7.29 -12.06
CA THR A 19 1.40 6.72 -12.03
C THR A 19 1.21 5.70 -13.16
N ILE A 20 1.74 5.99 -14.34
CA ILE A 20 1.68 5.08 -15.50
C ILE A 20 2.48 3.81 -15.22
N GLU A 21 3.70 3.93 -14.70
CA GLU A 21 4.54 2.80 -14.32
C GLU A 21 3.84 1.92 -13.28
N PHE A 22 3.26 2.54 -12.25
CA PHE A 22 2.50 1.83 -11.23
C PHE A 22 1.32 1.06 -11.82
N ALA A 23 0.54 1.69 -12.70
CA ALA A 23 -0.61 1.07 -13.35
C ALA A 23 -0.21 -0.14 -14.20
N ILE A 24 0.86 -0.01 -14.98
CA ILE A 24 1.38 -1.11 -15.82
C ILE A 24 1.85 -2.28 -14.95
N ASN A 25 2.64 -2.01 -13.91
CA ASN A 25 3.21 -3.06 -13.06
C ASN A 25 2.18 -3.72 -12.12
N SER A 26 1.01 -3.10 -11.94
CA SER A 26 -0.10 -3.63 -11.13
C SER A 26 -1.12 -4.41 -11.95
N ALA A 27 -1.17 -4.23 -13.27
CA ALA A 27 -2.13 -4.90 -14.13
C ALA A 27 -1.74 -6.37 -14.37
N CYS A 28 -2.71 -7.28 -14.27
CA CYS A 28 -2.50 -8.69 -14.60
C CYS A 28 -2.37 -8.87 -16.11
N SER A 29 -1.39 -9.66 -16.54
CA SER A 29 -1.29 -10.08 -17.93
C SER A 29 -2.26 -11.23 -18.22
N GLU A 30 -2.91 -11.23 -19.40
CA GLU A 30 -3.79 -12.32 -19.81
C GLU A 30 -3.05 -13.66 -19.99
N SER A 31 -1.78 -13.62 -20.41
CA SER A 31 -1.02 -14.84 -20.69
C SER A 31 -0.50 -15.53 -19.43
N THR A 32 -0.16 -14.78 -18.38
CA THR A 32 0.38 -15.32 -17.13
C THR A 32 -0.63 -15.31 -15.99
N GLY A 33 -1.67 -14.47 -16.06
CA GLY A 33 -2.62 -14.24 -14.97
C GLY A 33 -2.06 -13.41 -13.81
N TYR A 34 -0.79 -12.99 -13.87
CA TYR A 34 -0.10 -12.28 -12.79
C TYR A 34 0.32 -10.87 -13.20
N ALA A 35 0.33 -9.98 -12.22
CA ALA A 35 0.90 -8.64 -12.36
C ALA A 35 2.43 -8.67 -12.22
N PRO A 36 3.18 -7.83 -12.94
CA PRO A 36 4.64 -7.74 -12.81
C PRO A 36 5.14 -7.52 -11.38
N PHE A 37 4.47 -6.69 -10.57
CA PHE A 37 4.84 -6.51 -9.16
C PHE A 37 4.77 -7.82 -8.36
N MET A 38 3.75 -8.64 -8.63
CA MET A 38 3.60 -9.95 -8.00
C MET A 38 4.74 -10.89 -8.41
N LEU A 39 5.13 -10.89 -9.69
CA LEU A 39 6.20 -11.76 -10.18
C LEU A 39 7.59 -11.35 -9.69
N ASN A 40 7.87 -10.04 -9.62
CA ASN A 40 9.19 -9.54 -9.25
C ASN A 40 9.42 -9.49 -7.73
N SER A 41 8.39 -9.19 -6.95
CA SER A 41 8.51 -8.93 -5.51
C SER A 41 7.66 -9.83 -4.63
N GLY A 42 6.79 -10.66 -5.22
CA GLY A 42 5.83 -11.50 -4.49
C GLY A 42 4.71 -10.72 -3.81
N ARG A 43 4.59 -9.42 -4.06
CA ARG A 43 3.62 -8.53 -3.42
C ARG A 43 3.07 -7.52 -4.41
N LEU A 44 1.81 -7.15 -4.26
CA LEU A 44 1.23 -5.96 -4.88
C LEU A 44 1.41 -4.79 -3.92
N PRO A 45 2.05 -3.68 -4.33
CA PRO A 45 2.12 -2.49 -3.49
C PRO A 45 0.71 -1.91 -3.26
N CYS A 46 0.53 -1.23 -2.13
CA CYS A 46 -0.72 -0.52 -1.85
C CYS A 46 -1.04 0.48 -2.96
N SER A 47 -2.33 0.63 -3.27
CA SER A 47 -2.82 1.67 -4.17
C SER A 47 -2.25 3.03 -3.75
N MET A 48 -1.85 3.83 -4.74
CA MET A 48 -1.35 5.20 -4.58
C MET A 48 -2.51 6.14 -4.18
N ILE A 49 -3.14 5.87 -3.03
CA ILE A 49 -4.13 6.76 -2.44
C ILE A 49 -3.35 7.87 -1.73
N TRP A 50 -2.96 8.91 -2.49
CA TRP A 50 -2.26 10.08 -1.96
C TRP A 50 -3.08 10.81 -0.87
N ASN A 51 -4.41 10.61 -0.88
CA ASN A 51 -5.32 11.04 0.18
C ASN A 51 -6.05 9.83 0.78
N SER A 52 -5.33 8.84 1.31
CA SER A 52 -5.96 8.04 2.36
C SER A 52 -6.28 9.05 3.44
N ASN A 53 -7.55 9.29 3.73
CA ASN A 53 -7.99 10.27 4.71
C ASN A 53 -7.25 10.04 6.05
N ALA A 54 -6.04 10.56 6.21
CA ALA A 54 -5.33 10.61 7.48
C ALA A 54 -6.16 11.44 8.47
N ASP A 55 -6.97 12.34 7.93
CA ASP A 55 -7.98 13.13 8.64
C ASP A 55 -9.21 12.30 9.09
N LYS A 56 -9.41 11.08 8.56
CA LYS A 56 -10.35 10.06 9.09
C LYS A 56 -9.61 9.05 9.96
N GLU A 57 -8.63 9.51 10.71
CA GLU A 57 -8.11 8.77 11.83
C GLU A 57 -9.25 8.49 12.81
N PHE A 58 -9.54 7.22 13.07
CA PHE A 58 -10.50 6.82 14.11
C PHE A 58 -9.73 6.60 15.42
N PRO A 59 -9.67 7.58 16.34
CA PRO A 59 -8.79 7.48 17.51
C PRO A 59 -9.15 6.28 18.39
N SER A 60 -10.43 5.91 18.44
CA SER A 60 -10.93 4.73 19.15
C SER A 60 -10.36 3.42 18.61
N VAL A 61 -10.25 3.28 17.28
CA VAL A 61 -9.68 2.06 16.64
C VAL A 61 -8.18 1.97 16.94
N ARG A 62 -7.46 3.09 16.84
CA ARG A 62 -6.04 3.16 17.20
C ARG A 62 -5.81 2.82 18.68
N ASN A 63 -6.62 3.38 19.57
CA ASN A 63 -6.55 3.11 21.01
C ASN A 63 -6.84 1.65 21.33
N PHE A 64 -7.86 1.06 20.70
CA PHE A 64 -8.17 -0.36 20.85
C PHE A 64 -7.01 -1.26 20.42
N ALA A 65 -6.44 -1.01 19.23
CA ALA A 65 -5.29 -1.77 18.72
C ALA A 65 -4.06 -1.63 19.63
N ARG A 66 -3.80 -0.42 20.14
CA ARG A 66 -2.70 -0.15 21.09
C ARG A 66 -2.89 -0.90 22.40
N LEU A 67 -4.09 -0.87 22.98
CA LEU A 67 -4.40 -1.59 24.22
C LEU A 67 -4.25 -3.10 24.05
N ARG A 68 -4.73 -3.66 22.93
CA ARG A 68 -4.54 -5.09 22.64
C ARG A 68 -3.06 -5.46 22.52
N ARG A 69 -2.26 -4.64 21.84
CA ARG A 69 -0.80 -4.87 21.74
C ARG A 69 -0.14 -4.83 23.12
N MET A 70 -0.47 -3.84 23.95
CA MET A 70 0.06 -3.73 25.32
C MET A 70 -0.32 -4.93 26.18
N ALA A 71 -1.57 -5.41 26.10
CA ALA A 71 -2.00 -6.59 26.83
C ALA A 71 -1.25 -7.86 26.42
N ILE A 72 -0.98 -8.03 25.12
CA ILE A 72 -0.19 -9.17 24.61
C ILE A 72 1.25 -9.07 25.11
N MET A 73 1.87 -7.89 25.05
CA MET A 73 3.24 -7.69 25.53
C MET A 73 3.33 -7.95 27.05
N SER A 74 2.40 -7.40 27.83
CA SER A 74 2.36 -7.62 29.28
C SER A 74 2.14 -9.09 29.65
N ALA A 75 1.29 -9.81 28.91
CA ALA A 75 1.10 -11.24 29.11
C ALA A 75 2.39 -12.03 28.80
N HIS A 76 3.09 -11.66 27.73
CA HIS A 76 4.38 -12.25 27.38
C HIS A 76 5.44 -12.01 28.45
N ASP A 77 5.56 -10.77 28.94
CA ASP A 77 6.49 -10.41 30.00
C ASP A 77 6.18 -11.17 31.31
N SER A 78 4.89 -11.32 31.64
CA SER A 78 4.47 -12.10 32.82
C SER A 78 4.83 -13.58 32.73
N ILE A 79 4.83 -14.16 31.52
CA ILE A 79 5.24 -15.55 31.29
C ILE A 79 6.76 -15.68 31.44
N LEU A 80 7.52 -14.72 30.94
CA LEU A 80 8.97 -14.71 31.10
C LEU A 80 9.40 -14.55 32.56
N ASP A 81 8.73 -13.68 33.32
CA ASP A 81 9.01 -13.45 34.75
C ASP A 81 8.64 -14.64 35.65
N ALA A 82 7.74 -15.53 35.19
CA ALA A 82 7.28 -16.70 35.93
C ALA A 82 8.14 -17.96 35.72
N CYS A 83 9.14 -17.91 34.84
CA CYS A 83 10.11 -18.99 34.56
C CYS A 83 11.41 -18.78 35.35
#